data_AF-A0A0C3P3E5-F1
#
_entry.id   AF-A0A0C3P3E5-F1
#
_cell.length_a   1.000
_cell.length_b   1.000
_cell.length_c   1.000
_cell.angle_alpha   90.00
_cell.angle_beta   90.00
_cell.angle_gamma   90.00
#
_symmetry.space_group_name_H-M   'P 1'
#
loop_
_entity.id
_entity.type
_entity.pdbx_description
1 polymer ?
#
loop_
_entity_poly.entity_id
_entity_poly.type
_entity_poly.pdbx_seq_one_letter_code
_entity_poly.pdbx_strand_id
1 'polypeptide(L)'
;MATLHERPVAVRKASQATSVQLAEDLPSSLTREAHTFTVNLLHSSELSESWKDAIWDIIEDNMEEMCAKSSVGWEPREKAKELFHADVRFIILSIPAVPASDLKTEDSDVVVGFSVFKFGYEEGETLLSCYDIQLAGDFQKLGLEEFLACEMLDLGTRWNMEKVMLTVLKVNSSADQFYRRLGFTLDASSPDFVREDGDDDDAGHCDYEILSFML
;
A
#
# COMPACT_ATOMS: atom_id res chain seq x y z
N MET A 1 7.15 -17.28 -11.77
CA MET A 1 6.75 -17.11 -10.35
C MET A 1 6.92 -18.43 -9.62
N ALA A 2 7.67 -18.46 -8.53
CA ALA A 2 7.86 -19.65 -7.70
C ALA A 2 6.51 -20.08 -7.07
N THR A 3 6.30 -21.39 -6.97
CA THR A 3 5.09 -21.94 -6.33
C THR A 3 5.10 -21.60 -4.83
N LEU A 4 3.92 -21.52 -4.17
CA LEU A 4 3.83 -21.14 -2.75
C LEU A 4 4.76 -21.99 -1.84
N HIS A 5 5.03 -23.24 -2.20
CA HIS A 5 5.89 -24.16 -1.45
C HIS A 5 7.38 -23.82 -1.51
N GLU A 6 7.82 -23.07 -2.53
CA GLU A 6 9.20 -22.61 -2.72
C GLU A 6 9.48 -21.29 -1.99
N ARG A 7 8.45 -20.64 -1.45
CA ARG A 7 8.62 -19.41 -0.67
C ARG A 7 9.13 -19.70 0.74
N PRO A 8 9.91 -18.77 1.34
CA PRO A 8 10.32 -18.87 2.74
C PRO A 8 9.15 -19.08 3.71
N VAL A 9 9.41 -19.74 4.84
CA VAL A 9 8.39 -20.05 5.87
C VAL A 9 7.66 -18.78 6.33
N ALA A 10 8.38 -17.68 6.54
CA ALA A 10 7.82 -16.41 6.98
C ALA A 10 6.76 -15.88 6.00
N VAL A 11 7.09 -15.82 4.70
CA VAL A 11 6.16 -15.37 3.65
C VAL A 11 4.94 -16.27 3.56
N ARG A 12 5.11 -17.61 3.61
CA ARG A 12 3.97 -18.53 3.60
C ARG A 12 3.04 -18.30 4.79
N LYS A 13 3.61 -18.16 6.00
CA LYS A 13 2.85 -17.89 7.23
C LYS A 13 2.08 -16.57 7.12
N ALA A 14 2.74 -15.50 6.65
CA ALA A 14 2.15 -14.18 6.50
C ALA A 14 1.06 -14.14 5.42
N SER A 15 1.31 -14.74 4.25
CA SER A 15 0.32 -14.84 3.17
C SER A 15 -0.92 -15.64 3.58
N GLN A 16 -0.78 -16.63 4.47
CA GLN A 16 -1.90 -17.47 4.95
C GLN A 16 -2.60 -16.91 6.20
N ALA A 17 -2.09 -15.85 6.80
CA ALA A 17 -2.68 -15.26 8.00
C ALA A 17 -4.09 -14.72 7.70
N THR A 18 -5.01 -14.91 8.63
CA THR A 18 -6.32 -14.25 8.57
C THR A 18 -6.17 -12.76 8.85
N SER A 19 -7.14 -11.98 8.40
CA SER A 19 -7.15 -10.53 8.67
C SER A 19 -7.22 -10.24 10.16
N VAL A 20 -7.92 -11.07 10.94
CA VAL A 20 -7.94 -10.97 12.41
C VAL A 20 -6.55 -11.13 13.01
N GLN A 21 -5.78 -12.13 12.58
CA GLN A 21 -4.43 -12.37 13.11
C GLN A 21 -3.45 -11.24 12.80
N LEU A 22 -3.58 -10.61 11.62
CA LEU A 22 -2.76 -9.45 11.27
C LEU A 22 -3.25 -8.20 12.01
N ALA A 23 -4.56 -8.04 12.21
CA ALA A 23 -5.14 -6.90 12.91
C ALA A 23 -4.75 -6.85 14.40
N GLU A 24 -4.39 -7.98 15.02
CA GLU A 24 -3.85 -8.01 16.40
C GLU A 24 -2.57 -7.18 16.55
N ASP A 25 -1.85 -6.95 15.44
CA ASP A 25 -0.66 -6.13 15.41
C ASP A 25 -0.96 -4.63 15.22
N LEU A 26 -2.16 -4.25 14.82
CA LEU A 26 -2.50 -2.85 14.58
C LEU A 26 -3.26 -2.26 15.77
N PRO A 27 -3.16 -0.93 16.03
CA PRO A 27 -4.10 -0.28 16.92
C PRO A 27 -5.50 -0.34 16.28
N SER A 28 -6.55 -0.54 17.08
CA SER A 28 -7.93 -0.58 16.56
C SER A 28 -8.46 0.78 16.09
N SER A 29 -7.81 1.86 16.52
CA SER A 29 -8.20 3.23 16.21
C SER A 29 -7.03 4.18 16.32
N LEU A 30 -7.10 5.29 15.58
CA LEU A 30 -6.16 6.39 15.63
C LEU A 30 -6.90 7.70 15.87
N THR A 31 -6.38 8.55 16.75
CA THR A 31 -6.90 9.92 16.93
C THR A 31 -5.87 10.92 16.40
N ARG A 32 -6.29 11.78 15.47
CA ARG A 32 -5.52 12.93 14.99
C ARG A 32 -6.38 14.17 15.05
N GLU A 33 -5.84 15.22 15.67
CA GLU A 33 -6.57 16.46 15.94
C GLU A 33 -7.94 16.20 16.60
N ALA A 34 -9.05 16.54 15.93
CA ALA A 34 -10.41 16.36 16.40
C ALA A 34 -11.12 15.11 15.81
N HIS A 35 -10.41 14.28 15.04
CA HIS A 35 -10.99 13.12 14.36
C HIS A 35 -10.49 11.81 15.00
N THR A 36 -11.42 10.85 15.12
CA THR A 36 -11.10 9.47 15.50
C THR A 36 -11.41 8.57 14.30
N PHE A 37 -10.40 7.81 13.90
CA PHE A 37 -10.43 6.90 12.78
C PHE A 37 -10.42 5.47 13.30
N THR A 38 -11.29 4.62 12.76
CA THR A 38 -11.21 3.18 12.93
C THR A 38 -10.14 2.66 11.99
N VAL A 39 -9.28 1.77 12.49
CA VAL A 39 -8.23 1.11 11.71
C VAL A 39 -8.68 -0.32 11.46
N ASN A 40 -8.81 -0.67 10.19
CA ASN A 40 -9.27 -1.98 9.77
C ASN A 40 -8.16 -2.65 8.97
N LEU A 41 -7.96 -3.95 9.16
CA LEU A 41 -7.13 -4.76 8.28
C LEU A 41 -8.01 -5.80 7.63
N LEU A 42 -8.11 -5.78 6.30
CA LEU A 42 -8.99 -6.66 5.54
C LEU A 42 -8.25 -7.27 4.34
N HIS A 43 -8.59 -8.51 4.02
CA HIS A 43 -8.21 -9.15 2.78
C HIS A 43 -9.11 -8.64 1.64
N SER A 44 -8.62 -8.62 0.39
CA SER A 44 -9.40 -8.15 -0.77
C SER A 44 -10.77 -8.84 -0.90
N SER A 45 -10.86 -10.12 -0.53
CA SER A 45 -12.12 -10.89 -0.55
C SER A 45 -13.12 -10.52 0.55
N GLU A 46 -12.70 -9.78 1.58
CA GLU A 46 -13.53 -9.36 2.72
C GLU A 46 -14.08 -7.95 2.54
N LEU A 47 -13.61 -7.20 1.54
CA LEU A 47 -14.14 -5.89 1.21
C LEU A 47 -15.56 -5.99 0.65
N SER A 48 -16.47 -5.20 1.20
CA SER A 48 -17.79 -4.97 0.61
C SER A 48 -17.72 -4.17 -0.69
N GLU A 49 -18.80 -4.19 -1.46
CA GLU A 49 -18.89 -3.42 -2.71
C GLU A 49 -18.74 -1.92 -2.45
N SER A 50 -19.37 -1.40 -1.39
CA SER A 50 -19.26 0.03 -1.03
C SER A 50 -17.83 0.44 -0.67
N TRP A 51 -17.07 -0.42 0.02
CA TRP A 51 -15.67 -0.15 0.34
C TRP A 51 -14.78 -0.23 -0.90
N LYS A 52 -15.05 -1.16 -1.82
CA LYS A 52 -14.33 -1.23 -3.10
C LYS A 52 -14.57 0.01 -3.94
N ASP A 53 -15.81 0.49 -4.01
CA ASP A 53 -16.17 1.71 -4.72
C ASP A 53 -15.45 2.93 -4.10
N ALA A 54 -15.48 3.08 -2.77
CA ALA A 54 -14.79 4.18 -2.11
C ALA A 54 -13.24 4.14 -2.28
N ILE A 55 -12.65 2.94 -2.21
CA ILE A 55 -11.21 2.74 -2.48
C ILE A 55 -10.87 3.12 -3.93
N TRP A 56 -11.74 2.73 -4.88
CA TRP A 56 -11.58 3.06 -6.29
C TRP A 56 -11.64 4.57 -6.53
N ASP A 57 -12.65 5.25 -5.98
CA ASP A 57 -12.82 6.69 -6.15
C ASP A 57 -11.58 7.45 -5.63
N ILE A 58 -11.07 7.08 -4.44
CA ILE A 58 -9.88 7.71 -3.84
C ILE A 58 -8.64 7.56 -4.74
N ILE A 59 -8.38 6.37 -5.28
CA ILE A 59 -7.18 6.15 -6.09
C ILE A 59 -7.30 6.74 -7.49
N GLU A 60 -8.50 6.71 -8.08
CA GLU A 60 -8.77 7.33 -9.37
C GLU A 60 -8.55 8.84 -9.29
N ASP A 61 -9.15 9.50 -8.29
CA ASP A 61 -8.98 10.94 -8.04
C ASP A 61 -7.51 11.34 -7.83
N ASN A 62 -6.73 10.51 -7.13
CA ASN A 62 -5.35 10.84 -6.77
C ASN A 62 -4.33 10.50 -7.87
N MET A 63 -4.57 9.44 -8.66
CA MET A 63 -3.53 8.83 -9.50
C MET A 63 -3.83 8.84 -11.00
N GLU A 64 -5.08 8.94 -11.45
CA GLU A 64 -5.43 8.82 -12.89
C GLU A 64 -4.60 9.76 -13.76
N GLU A 65 -4.66 11.07 -13.48
CA GLU A 65 -4.03 12.08 -14.31
C GLU A 65 -2.51 11.88 -14.40
N MET A 66 -1.88 11.50 -13.28
CA MET A 66 -0.45 11.32 -13.19
C MET A 66 0.00 10.05 -13.91
N CYS A 67 -0.70 8.95 -13.68
CA CYS A 67 -0.42 7.66 -14.31
C CYS A 67 -0.64 7.72 -15.82
N ALA A 68 -1.72 8.34 -16.29
CA ALA A 68 -2.01 8.50 -17.73
C ALA A 68 -0.94 9.31 -18.49
N LYS A 69 -0.18 10.17 -17.80
CA LYS A 69 0.92 10.97 -18.37
C LYS A 69 2.29 10.30 -18.23
N SER A 70 2.36 9.14 -17.58
CA SER A 70 3.58 8.38 -17.31
C SER A 70 3.70 7.15 -18.22
N SER A 71 4.85 6.48 -18.18
CA SER A 71 5.09 5.21 -18.87
C SER A 71 4.26 4.04 -18.30
N VAL A 72 3.76 4.18 -17.07
CA VAL A 72 2.88 3.19 -16.42
C VAL A 72 1.49 3.18 -17.07
N GLY A 73 1.00 4.34 -17.50
CA GLY A 73 -0.35 4.51 -18.07
C GLY A 73 -1.48 4.35 -17.04
N TRP A 74 -2.72 4.52 -17.48
CA TRP A 74 -3.92 4.29 -16.65
C TRP A 74 -4.95 3.50 -17.44
N GLU A 75 -5.10 2.22 -17.09
CA GLU A 75 -6.10 1.33 -17.67
C GLU A 75 -7.04 0.87 -16.54
N PRO A 76 -8.24 1.46 -16.41
CA PRO A 76 -9.09 1.26 -15.24
C PRO A 76 -9.35 -0.21 -14.89
N ARG A 77 -9.56 -1.05 -15.90
CA ARG A 77 -9.81 -2.49 -15.70
C ARG A 77 -8.58 -3.24 -15.20
N GLU A 78 -7.40 -2.91 -15.70
CA GLU A 78 -6.16 -3.55 -15.25
C GLU A 78 -5.76 -3.04 -13.86
N LYS A 79 -5.90 -1.73 -13.61
CA LYS A 79 -5.68 -1.16 -12.28
C LYS A 79 -6.62 -1.74 -11.23
N ALA A 80 -7.91 -1.93 -11.55
CA ALA A 80 -8.86 -2.57 -10.64
C ALA A 80 -8.48 -4.03 -10.35
N LYS A 81 -8.03 -4.78 -11.35
CA LYS A 81 -7.55 -6.17 -11.15
C LYS A 81 -6.31 -6.24 -10.26
N GLU A 82 -5.39 -5.29 -10.43
CA GLU A 82 -4.19 -5.17 -9.60
C GLU A 82 -4.55 -4.79 -8.16
N LEU A 83 -5.33 -3.71 -8.01
CA LEU A 83 -5.75 -3.15 -6.73
C LEU A 83 -6.53 -4.15 -5.88
N PHE A 84 -7.43 -4.92 -6.50
CA PHE A 84 -8.27 -5.91 -5.80
C PHE A 84 -7.80 -7.35 -6.05
N HIS A 85 -6.52 -7.57 -6.35
CA HIS A 85 -5.98 -8.90 -6.58
C HIS A 85 -6.26 -9.84 -5.38
N ALA A 86 -6.42 -11.14 -5.64
CA ALA A 86 -6.87 -12.12 -4.64
C ALA A 86 -5.89 -12.37 -3.48
N ASP A 87 -4.67 -11.81 -3.53
CA ASP A 87 -3.62 -12.01 -2.53
C ASP A 87 -3.28 -10.72 -1.76
N VAL A 88 -3.93 -9.60 -2.10
CA VAL A 88 -3.64 -8.30 -1.47
C VAL A 88 -4.52 -8.08 -0.25
N ARG A 89 -3.98 -7.25 0.63
CA ARG A 89 -4.56 -6.87 1.91
C ARG A 89 -4.54 -5.36 2.01
N PHE A 90 -5.46 -4.84 2.81
CA PHE A 90 -5.64 -3.42 3.01
C PHE A 90 -5.52 -3.08 4.49
N ILE A 91 -4.79 -2.01 4.81
CA ILE A 91 -5.01 -1.25 6.05
C ILE A 91 -5.93 -0.09 5.67
N ILE A 92 -7.09 0.02 6.30
CA ILE A 92 -8.13 0.98 5.93
C ILE A 92 -8.46 1.87 7.14
N LEU A 93 -8.41 3.18 6.91
CA LEU A 93 -8.91 4.17 7.82
C LEU A 93 -10.36 4.50 7.45
N SER A 94 -11.25 4.37 8.42
CA SER A 94 -12.66 4.72 8.26
C SER A 94 -13.15 5.63 9.38
N ILE A 95 -14.22 6.36 9.11
CA ILE A 95 -14.97 7.14 10.11
C ILE A 95 -16.44 6.73 10.08
N PRO A 96 -17.19 6.87 11.18
CA PRO A 96 -18.63 6.63 11.16
C PRO A 96 -19.32 7.52 10.12
N ALA A 97 -20.21 6.98 9.28
CA ALA A 97 -21.03 7.86 8.45
C ALA A 97 -21.84 8.81 9.32
N VAL A 98 -21.99 10.04 8.81
CA VAL A 98 -23.01 10.95 9.31
C VAL A 98 -24.37 10.28 9.07
N PRO A 99 -25.21 10.10 10.10
CA PRO A 99 -26.51 9.46 9.93
C PRO A 99 -27.38 10.34 9.03
N ALA A 100 -27.43 10.01 7.74
CA ALA A 100 -28.30 10.67 6.76
C ALA A 100 -29.71 10.04 6.71
N SER A 101 -29.90 8.85 7.31
CA SER A 101 -31.14 8.07 7.28
C SER A 101 -31.09 6.94 8.31
N ASP A 102 -32.25 6.55 8.88
CA ASP A 102 -32.41 5.42 9.81
C ASP A 102 -32.15 4.03 9.17
N LEU A 103 -31.75 3.99 7.89
CA LEU A 103 -31.35 2.78 7.19
C LEU A 103 -29.87 2.48 7.47
N LYS A 104 -29.62 1.66 8.50
CA LYS A 104 -28.31 1.04 8.72
C LYS A 104 -28.04 0.02 7.61
N THR A 105 -27.17 0.36 6.67
CA THR A 105 -26.43 -0.64 5.88
C THR A 105 -25.32 -1.23 6.73
N GLU A 106 -24.92 -2.48 6.45
CA GLU A 106 -23.95 -3.22 7.28
C GLU A 106 -22.55 -2.59 7.29
N ASP A 107 -22.22 -1.75 6.30
CA ASP A 107 -21.06 -0.86 6.30
C ASP A 107 -21.51 0.60 6.30
N SER A 108 -21.79 1.14 7.48
CA SER A 108 -22.05 2.57 7.64
C SER A 108 -20.77 3.40 7.68
N ASP A 109 -19.59 2.80 7.72
CA ASP A 109 -18.36 3.55 7.87
C ASP A 109 -17.85 4.04 6.51
N VAL A 110 -17.41 5.29 6.47
CA VAL A 110 -16.86 5.95 5.30
C VAL A 110 -15.36 5.72 5.28
N VAL A 111 -14.85 5.12 4.19
CA VAL A 111 -13.42 4.98 3.95
C VAL A 111 -12.82 6.35 3.65
N VAL A 112 -11.77 6.72 4.38
CA VAL A 112 -11.07 8.01 4.22
C VAL A 112 -9.64 7.85 3.75
N GLY A 113 -9.13 6.62 3.77
CA GLY A 113 -7.78 6.32 3.31
C GLY A 113 -7.42 4.85 3.48
N PHE A 114 -6.42 4.41 2.73
CA PHE A 114 -5.96 3.03 2.78
C PHE A 114 -4.49 2.90 2.38
N SER A 115 -3.88 1.80 2.79
CA SER A 115 -2.72 1.22 2.11
C SER A 115 -3.07 -0.17 1.60
N VAL A 116 -2.50 -0.58 0.48
CA VAL A 116 -2.69 -1.91 -0.12
C VAL A 116 -1.34 -2.59 -0.29
N PHE A 117 -1.25 -3.83 0.16
CA PHE A 117 0.01 -4.56 0.19
C PHE A 117 -0.16 -6.07 0.04
N LYS A 118 0.96 -6.76 -0.23
CA LYS A 118 1.07 -8.22 -0.17
C LYS A 118 2.39 -8.64 0.46
N PHE A 119 2.41 -9.82 1.07
CA PHE A 119 3.65 -10.49 1.44
C PHE A 119 4.21 -11.26 0.23
N GLY A 120 5.50 -11.09 -0.03
CA GLY A 120 6.18 -11.55 -1.22
C GLY A 120 7.56 -12.13 -0.95
N TYR A 121 8.12 -12.74 -1.98
CA TYR A 121 9.49 -13.21 -2.02
C TYR A 121 10.04 -12.92 -3.42
N GLU A 122 10.96 -11.98 -3.52
CA GLU A 122 11.51 -11.49 -4.79
C GLU A 122 13.02 -11.36 -4.65
N GLU A 123 13.76 -11.77 -5.68
CA GLU A 123 15.23 -11.70 -5.74
C GLU A 123 16.00 -12.33 -4.56
N GLY A 124 15.38 -13.27 -3.84
CA GLY A 124 16.01 -13.91 -2.68
C GLY A 124 15.66 -13.27 -1.35
N GLU A 125 14.84 -12.21 -1.36
CA GLU A 125 14.47 -11.46 -0.17
C GLU A 125 12.98 -11.60 0.16
N THR A 126 12.68 -11.72 1.44
CA THR A 126 11.30 -11.69 1.96
C THR A 126 10.84 -10.24 2.12
N LEU A 127 9.65 -9.91 1.61
CA LEU A 127 9.22 -8.51 1.59
C LEU A 127 7.73 -8.33 1.79
N LEU A 128 7.38 -7.14 2.30
CA LEU A 128 6.05 -6.56 2.17
C LEU A 128 6.07 -5.58 0.99
N SER A 129 5.36 -5.91 -0.09
CA SER A 129 5.24 -5.05 -1.27
C SER A 129 4.01 -4.17 -1.10
N CYS A 130 4.24 -2.87 -0.94
CA CYS A 130 3.22 -1.83 -0.88
C CYS A 130 2.92 -1.35 -2.30
N TYR A 131 1.65 -1.44 -2.69
CA TYR A 131 1.17 -1.05 -4.01
C TYR A 131 0.80 0.43 -4.02
N ASP A 132 0.06 0.88 -3.00
CA ASP A 132 -0.45 2.25 -2.92
C ASP A 132 -0.72 2.63 -1.45
N ILE A 133 -0.50 3.91 -1.12
CA ILE A 133 -1.00 4.58 0.07
C ILE A 133 -1.79 5.79 -0.40
N GLN A 134 -3.09 5.84 -0.11
CA GLN A 134 -3.98 6.86 -0.62
C GLN A 134 -4.90 7.38 0.48
N LEU A 135 -5.17 8.68 0.46
CA LEU A 135 -6.16 9.31 1.33
C LEU A 135 -7.13 10.14 0.49
N ALA A 136 -8.38 10.20 0.92
CA ALA A 136 -9.34 11.16 0.42
C ALA A 136 -8.84 12.60 0.68
N GLY A 137 -9.11 13.53 -0.24
CA GLY A 137 -8.53 14.87 -0.23
C GLY A 137 -8.70 15.64 1.09
N ASP A 138 -9.88 15.52 1.72
CA ASP A 138 -10.21 16.19 2.99
C ASP A 138 -9.43 15.66 4.21
N PHE A 139 -8.76 14.50 4.07
CA PHE A 139 -8.05 13.82 5.16
C PHE A 139 -6.52 13.81 4.96
N GLN A 140 -6.03 14.44 3.90
CA GLN A 140 -4.60 14.62 3.66
C GLN A 140 -3.98 15.61 4.65
N LYS A 141 -2.66 15.52 4.86
CA LYS A 141 -1.88 16.41 5.75
C LYS A 141 -2.25 16.31 7.23
N LEU A 142 -3.01 15.29 7.64
CA LEU A 142 -3.29 14.95 9.03
C LEU A 142 -2.29 13.95 9.63
N GLY A 143 -1.25 13.58 8.86
CA GLY A 143 -0.26 12.57 9.24
C GLY A 143 -0.81 11.14 9.21
N LEU A 144 -1.83 10.90 8.38
CA LEU A 144 -2.44 9.58 8.21
C LEU A 144 -1.67 8.72 7.21
N GLU A 145 -1.02 9.34 6.22
CA GLU A 145 -0.10 8.69 5.28
C GLU A 145 1.09 8.09 6.04
N GLU A 146 1.66 8.87 6.98
CA GLU A 146 2.75 8.43 7.85
C GLU A 146 2.32 7.27 8.74
N PHE A 147 1.12 7.35 9.33
CA PHE A 147 0.56 6.24 10.10
C PHE A 147 0.45 4.97 9.26
N LEU A 148 -0.18 5.03 8.07
CA LEU A 148 -0.34 3.87 7.20
C LEU A 148 1.01 3.26 6.79
N ALA A 149 2.01 4.10 6.49
CA ALA A 149 3.36 3.64 6.17
C ALA A 149 4.02 2.96 7.38
N CYS A 150 3.98 3.57 8.56
CA CYS A 150 4.53 3.00 9.79
C CYS A 150 3.90 1.65 10.14
N GLU A 151 2.58 1.51 10.05
CA GLU A 151 1.90 0.23 10.33
C GLU A 151 2.35 -0.88 9.36
N MET A 152 2.64 -0.55 8.10
CA MET A 152 3.23 -1.52 7.16
C MET A 152 4.67 -1.91 7.53
N LEU A 153 5.50 -0.95 7.96
CA LEU A 153 6.86 -1.26 8.43
C LEU A 153 6.81 -2.18 9.68
N ASP A 154 5.92 -1.87 10.62
CA ASP A 154 5.76 -2.65 11.84
C ASP A 154 5.19 -4.05 11.56
N LEU A 155 4.24 -4.17 10.62
CA LEU A 155 3.76 -5.47 10.13
C LEU A 155 4.88 -6.27 9.49
N GLY A 156 5.66 -5.66 8.59
CA GLY A 156 6.80 -6.30 7.95
C GLY A 156 7.77 -6.87 9.00
N THR A 157 8.12 -6.06 10.00
CA THR A 157 9.02 -6.45 11.10
C THR A 157 8.44 -7.64 11.88
N ARG A 158 7.18 -7.54 12.32
CA ARG A 158 6.53 -8.58 13.14
C ARG A 158 6.32 -9.90 12.42
N TRP A 159 6.18 -9.84 11.09
CA TRP A 159 5.99 -11.01 10.24
C TRP A 159 7.28 -11.50 9.59
N ASN A 160 8.44 -11.03 10.07
CA ASN A 160 9.79 -11.43 9.65
C ASN A 160 10.04 -11.25 8.15
N MET A 161 9.63 -10.10 7.60
CA MET A 161 10.08 -9.65 6.29
C MET A 161 11.42 -8.93 6.44
N GLU A 162 12.27 -9.01 5.42
CA GLU A 162 13.57 -8.33 5.39
C GLU A 162 13.44 -6.87 4.92
N LYS A 163 12.41 -6.57 4.12
CA LYS A 163 12.16 -5.20 3.66
C LYS A 163 10.69 -4.89 3.38
N VAL A 164 10.37 -3.60 3.36
CA VAL A 164 9.16 -3.06 2.72
C VAL A 164 9.57 -2.39 1.42
N MET A 165 8.84 -2.64 0.34
CA MET A 165 9.17 -2.15 -1.00
C MET A 165 7.96 -1.49 -1.66
N LEU A 166 8.18 -0.43 -2.42
CA LEU A 166 7.15 0.29 -3.18
C LEU A 166 7.71 0.89 -4.47
N THR A 167 6.83 1.26 -5.37
CA THR A 167 7.15 2.01 -6.58
C THR A 167 6.60 3.42 -6.48
N VAL A 168 7.39 4.43 -6.84
CA VAL A 168 6.96 5.83 -6.87
C VAL A 168 7.25 6.45 -8.24
N LEU A 169 6.27 7.14 -8.81
CA LEU A 169 6.47 7.93 -10.03
C LEU A 169 7.35 9.15 -9.71
N LYS A 170 8.37 9.42 -10.54
CA LYS A 170 9.27 10.59 -10.38
C LYS A 170 8.52 11.92 -10.46
N VAL A 171 7.42 11.96 -11.22
CA VAL A 171 6.52 13.13 -11.27
C VAL A 171 5.79 13.36 -9.94
N ASN A 172 5.64 12.31 -9.10
CA ASN A 172 5.09 12.42 -7.75
C ASN A 172 6.15 12.83 -6.72
N SER A 173 6.75 14.01 -6.93
CA SER A 173 7.81 14.52 -6.05
C SER A 173 7.37 14.66 -4.58
N SER A 174 6.08 14.81 -4.30
CA SER A 174 5.54 14.86 -2.94
C SER A 174 5.64 13.50 -2.24
N ALA A 175 5.21 12.43 -2.92
CA ALA A 175 5.30 11.06 -2.39
C ALA A 175 6.76 10.61 -2.28
N ASP A 176 7.60 10.89 -3.27
CA ASP A 176 9.03 10.58 -3.22
C ASP A 176 9.71 11.19 -1.97
N GLN A 177 9.52 12.50 -1.77
CA GLN A 177 10.06 13.18 -0.59
C GLN A 177 9.49 12.63 0.72
N PHE A 178 8.21 12.24 0.73
CA PHE A 178 7.58 11.61 1.88
C PHE A 178 8.27 10.29 2.24
N TYR A 179 8.42 9.37 1.30
CA TYR A 179 9.06 8.08 1.55
C TYR A 179 10.52 8.23 1.96
N ARG A 180 11.27 9.14 1.33
CA ARG A 180 12.66 9.42 1.72
C ARG A 180 12.78 9.97 3.13
N ARG A 181 11.85 10.81 3.58
CA ARG A 181 11.82 11.30 4.97
C ARG A 181 11.54 10.17 5.97
N LEU A 182 10.76 9.16 5.57
CA LEU A 182 10.54 7.97 6.38
C LEU A 182 11.73 7.02 6.41
N GLY A 183 12.75 7.23 5.57
CA GLY A 183 13.96 6.42 5.52
C GLY A 183 14.00 5.40 4.39
N PHE A 184 13.04 5.43 3.45
CA PHE A 184 13.14 4.62 2.23
C PHE A 184 14.30 5.11 1.36
N THR A 185 15.01 4.16 0.78
CA THR A 185 16.14 4.38 -0.12
C THR A 185 15.88 3.74 -1.49
N LEU A 186 16.66 4.13 -2.51
CA LEU A 186 16.60 3.50 -3.82
C LEU A 186 16.92 2.01 -3.71
N ASP A 187 16.02 1.15 -4.17
CA ASP A 187 16.22 -0.30 -4.12
C ASP A 187 17.15 -0.77 -5.24
N ALA A 188 17.90 -1.85 -5.00
CA ALA A 188 18.83 -2.43 -5.97
C ALA A 188 18.15 -2.97 -7.25
N SER A 189 16.84 -3.21 -7.20
CA SER A 189 15.99 -3.59 -8.34
C SER A 189 15.47 -2.40 -9.14
N SER A 190 15.67 -1.16 -8.67
CA SER A 190 15.21 0.04 -9.38
C SER A 190 15.93 0.21 -10.73
N PRO A 191 15.25 0.62 -11.82
CA PRO A 191 15.87 0.83 -13.13
C PRO A 191 17.04 1.82 -13.12
N ASP A 192 17.00 2.81 -12.21
CA ASP A 192 18.06 3.82 -12.06
C ASP A 192 19.17 3.39 -11.09
N PHE A 193 19.14 2.15 -10.56
CA PHE A 193 20.15 1.68 -9.62
C PHE A 193 21.47 1.38 -10.35
N VAL A 194 22.45 2.26 -10.18
CA VAL A 194 23.81 2.09 -10.72
C VAL A 194 24.62 1.16 -9.82
N ARG A 195 25.03 0.00 -10.34
CA ARG A 195 25.92 -0.93 -9.64
C ARG A 195 27.38 -0.51 -9.87
N GLU A 196 28.21 -0.55 -8.82
CA GLU A 196 29.61 -0.10 -8.86
C GLU A 196 30.51 -0.83 -9.89
N ASP A 197 30.08 -1.98 -10.43
CA ASP A 197 30.88 -2.88 -11.28
C ASP A 197 30.33 -3.09 -12.71
N GLY A 198 29.30 -2.35 -13.17
CA GLY A 198 28.60 -2.60 -14.44
C GLY A 198 28.79 -1.51 -15.51
N ASP A 199 28.90 -1.91 -16.78
CA ASP A 199 28.90 -0.99 -17.95
C ASP A 199 27.62 -0.13 -17.96
N ASP A 200 27.78 1.20 -17.94
CA ASP A 200 26.78 2.27 -17.80
C ASP A 200 25.73 2.39 -18.93
N ASP A 201 25.64 1.43 -19.84
CA ASP A 201 24.92 1.60 -21.12
C ASP A 201 23.42 1.19 -21.11
N ASP A 202 22.88 0.66 -19.99
CA ASP A 202 21.49 0.18 -19.91
C ASP A 202 20.70 0.69 -18.68
N ALA A 203 21.09 1.83 -18.10
CA ALA A 203 20.25 2.52 -17.11
C ALA A 203 19.02 3.11 -17.82
N GLY A 204 17.98 2.29 -17.96
CA GLY A 204 16.71 2.68 -18.54
C GLY A 204 16.17 3.91 -17.83
N HIS A 205 16.02 5.03 -18.55
CA HIS A 205 15.39 6.24 -18.05
C HIS A 205 13.89 5.98 -17.84
N CYS A 206 13.54 5.27 -16.77
CA CYS A 206 12.19 5.10 -16.33
C CYS A 206 11.71 6.38 -15.65
N ASP A 207 10.41 6.65 -15.68
CA ASP A 207 9.78 7.77 -14.99
C ASP A 207 9.24 7.39 -13.60
N TYR A 208 9.73 6.27 -13.06
CA TYR A 208 9.47 5.77 -11.72
C TYR A 208 10.75 5.24 -11.09
N GLU A 209 10.73 5.13 -9.76
CA GLU A 209 11.78 4.49 -8.97
C GLU A 209 11.17 3.41 -8.07
N ILE A 210 11.94 2.36 -7.81
CA ILE A 210 11.61 1.38 -6.76
C ILE A 210 12.37 1.79 -5.51
N LEU A 211 11.63 1.98 -4.41
CA LEU A 211 12.19 2.31 -3.11
C LEU A 211 11.96 1.15 -2.13
N SER A 212 12.90 0.99 -1.19
CA SER A 212 12.77 0.02 -0.11
C SER A 212 13.25 0.55 1.24
N PHE A 213 12.71 -0.04 2.30
CA PHE A 213 13.10 0.16 3.69
C PHE A 213 13.50 -1.20 4.27
N MET A 214 14.74 -1.33 4.74
CA MET A 214 15.25 -2.55 5.37
C MET A 214 14.79 -2.64 6.82
N LEU A 215 14.26 -3.80 7.22
CA LEU A 215 13.65 -4.06 8.53
C LEU A 215 14.61 -4.74 9.52
#